data_AF-A0A820FIM6-F1
#
_entry.id   AF-A0A820FIM6-F1
#
_cell.length_a   1.000
_cell.length_b   1.000
_cell.length_c   1.000
_cell.angle_alpha   90.00
_cell.angle_beta   90.00
_cell.angle_gamma   90.00
#
_symmetry.space_group_name_H-M   'P 1'
#
loop_
_entity.id
_entity.type
_entity.pdbx_description
1 polymer ?
#
loop_
_entity_poly.entity_id
_entity_poly.type
_entity_poly.pdbx_seq_one_letter_code
_entity_poly.pdbx_strand_id
1 'polypeptide(L)'
;MESAQWNRYSDIENTIIEEAFTTLKKAYVILDDYHIDFEHRVQISNDDKTKQRPVKRVEMNKDEGRLREARFMPNPLVPTSSFHDLVGFRKVFIDGFIKFFDLNSLKDWENRKREMVEKAILGILHEGKLVGKQCEAKWIVQQLEKVKDQTKKEIGECCIYLYSLESFLYKILNHTMRLIGNTNHENVWR
;
A
#
# COMPACT_ATOMS: atom_id res chain seq x y z
N MET A 1 -0.73 6.81 -36.80
CA MET A 1 -1.41 7.36 -35.61
C MET A 1 -1.16 6.38 -34.49
N GLU A 2 -0.36 6.75 -33.49
CA GLU A 2 -0.21 5.93 -32.29
C GLU A 2 -1.53 5.91 -31.54
N SER A 3 -2.03 4.71 -31.21
CA SER A 3 -3.24 4.56 -30.40
C SER A 3 -3.01 5.14 -29.01
N ALA A 4 -3.90 6.02 -28.54
CA ALA A 4 -3.82 6.58 -27.20
C ALA A 4 -3.73 5.46 -26.14
N GLN A 5 -2.61 5.39 -25.43
CA GLN A 5 -2.35 4.39 -24.40
C GLN A 5 -3.15 4.75 -23.14
N TRP A 6 -4.07 3.87 -22.76
CA TRP A 6 -4.83 3.98 -21.50
C TRP A 6 -4.07 3.32 -20.37
N ASN A 7 -3.88 4.04 -19.27
CA ASN A 7 -3.27 3.50 -18.05
C ASN A 7 -4.34 3.33 -16.96
N ARG A 8 -4.20 2.27 -16.17
CA ARG A 8 -5.06 2.04 -15.00
C ARG A 8 -4.57 2.90 -13.83
N TYR A 9 -5.48 3.35 -13.00
CA TYR A 9 -5.13 3.84 -11.66
C TYR A 9 -4.65 2.68 -10.79
N SER A 10 -3.98 3.01 -9.68
CA SER A 10 -3.67 2.00 -8.66
C SER A 10 -4.93 1.35 -8.09
N ASP A 11 -4.80 0.20 -7.42
CA ASP A 11 -5.97 -0.50 -6.88
C ASP A 11 -6.70 0.35 -5.82
N ILE A 12 -5.94 1.09 -5.01
CA ILE A 12 -6.48 1.97 -3.97
C ILE A 12 -7.12 3.21 -4.60
N GLU A 13 -6.46 3.89 -5.53
CA GLU A 13 -7.06 5.03 -6.24
C GLU A 13 -8.35 4.60 -6.95
N ASN A 14 -8.35 3.47 -7.67
CA ASN A 14 -9.58 2.94 -8.28
C ASN A 14 -10.70 2.73 -7.26
N THR A 15 -10.37 2.21 -6.07
CA THR A 15 -11.36 2.00 -5.01
C THR A 15 -11.91 3.32 -4.49
N ILE A 16 -11.05 4.32 -4.23
CA ILE A 16 -11.46 5.66 -3.81
C ILE A 16 -12.34 6.32 -4.87
N ILE A 17 -11.96 6.21 -6.15
CA ILE A 17 -12.69 6.76 -7.29
C ILE A 17 -14.06 6.09 -7.41
N GLU A 18 -14.13 4.76 -7.37
CA GLU A 18 -15.38 4.01 -7.52
C GLU A 18 -16.31 4.24 -6.33
N GLU A 19 -15.79 4.32 -5.10
CA GLU A 19 -16.59 4.66 -3.90
C GLU A 19 -17.19 6.07 -4.02
N ALA A 20 -16.40 7.05 -4.47
CA ALA A 20 -16.88 8.41 -4.69
C ALA A 20 -17.97 8.47 -5.77
N PHE A 21 -17.79 7.75 -6.87
CA PHE A 21 -18.71 7.73 -8.00
C PHE A 21 -19.99 6.95 -7.72
N THR A 22 -19.87 5.72 -7.19
CA THR A 22 -21.00 4.79 -7.07
C THR A 22 -21.71 4.88 -5.74
N THR A 23 -20.97 4.87 -4.63
CA THR A 23 -21.54 4.82 -3.28
C THR A 23 -21.96 6.20 -2.80
N LEU A 24 -21.08 7.19 -2.96
CA LEU A 24 -21.30 8.55 -2.46
C LEU A 24 -21.97 9.48 -3.48
N LYS A 25 -22.11 9.04 -4.74
CA LYS A 25 -22.71 9.81 -5.85
C LYS A 25 -22.16 11.25 -5.96
N LYS A 26 -20.85 11.42 -5.78
CA LYS A 26 -20.20 12.72 -5.88
C LYS A 26 -20.07 13.15 -7.33
N ALA A 27 -20.02 14.47 -7.57
CA ALA A 27 -19.71 15.03 -8.89
C ALA A 27 -18.22 14.95 -9.24
N TYR A 28 -17.35 14.96 -8.21
CA TYR A 28 -15.91 14.87 -8.39
C TYR A 28 -15.25 14.11 -7.22
N VAL A 29 -14.00 13.68 -7.43
CA VAL A 29 -13.12 13.13 -6.40
C VAL A 29 -11.76 13.83 -6.45
N ILE A 30 -11.23 14.20 -5.28
CA ILE A 30 -9.91 14.83 -5.15
C ILE A 30 -8.90 13.76 -4.70
N LEU A 31 -7.82 13.61 -5.45
CA LEU A 31 -6.67 12.78 -5.15
C LEU A 31 -5.44 13.68 -4.95
N ASP A 32 -4.28 13.08 -4.67
CA ASP A 32 -3.07 13.81 -4.28
C ASP A 32 -2.64 14.85 -5.36
N ASP A 33 -2.40 14.39 -6.60
CA ASP A 33 -1.85 15.25 -7.67
C ASP A 33 -2.92 15.78 -8.66
N TYR A 34 -4.15 15.27 -8.56
CA TYR A 34 -5.24 15.58 -9.48
C TYR A 34 -6.60 15.37 -8.84
N HIS A 35 -7.64 15.87 -9.51
CA HIS A 35 -9.02 15.53 -9.24
C HIS A 35 -9.69 15.02 -10.51
N ILE A 36 -10.76 14.24 -10.35
CA ILE A 36 -11.57 13.74 -11.47
C ILE A 36 -12.95 14.36 -11.37
N ASP A 37 -13.36 14.99 -12.46
CA ASP A 37 -14.73 15.40 -12.72
C ASP A 37 -15.46 14.25 -13.42
N PHE A 38 -16.48 13.71 -12.76
CA PHE A 38 -17.23 12.57 -13.27
C PHE A 38 -18.27 12.94 -14.32
N GLU A 39 -18.77 14.17 -14.30
CA GLU A 39 -19.74 14.68 -15.27
C GLU A 39 -19.07 14.83 -16.64
N HIS A 40 -17.90 15.47 -16.65
CA HIS A 40 -17.13 15.71 -17.86
C HIS A 40 -16.16 14.56 -18.21
N ARG A 41 -16.03 13.56 -17.32
CA ARG A 41 -15.13 12.41 -17.45
C ARG A 41 -13.69 12.83 -17.76
N VAL A 42 -13.19 13.78 -16.97
CA VAL A 42 -11.84 14.33 -17.13
C VAL A 42 -11.10 14.34 -15.80
N GLN A 43 -9.84 13.93 -15.85
CA GLN A 43 -8.86 14.15 -14.81
C GLN A 43 -8.19 15.49 -15.04
N ILE A 44 -8.06 16.31 -14.01
CA ILE A 44 -7.47 17.65 -14.05
C ILE A 44 -6.37 17.69 -12.98
N SER A 45 -5.16 18.11 -13.37
CA SER A 45 -4.07 18.29 -12.40
C SER A 45 -4.41 19.39 -11.39
N ASN A 46 -4.06 19.15 -10.12
CA ASN A 46 -4.28 20.12 -9.04
C ASN A 46 -3.35 21.34 -9.18
N ASP A 47 -2.15 21.15 -9.75
CA ASP A 47 -1.15 22.21 -9.93
C ASP A 47 -1.35 23.00 -11.23
N ASP A 48 -1.90 22.37 -12.27
CA ASP A 48 -2.02 22.95 -13.61
C ASP A 48 -3.32 22.55 -14.30
N LYS A 49 -4.28 23.46 -14.33
CA LYS A 49 -5.61 23.24 -14.94
C LYS A 49 -5.56 22.98 -16.44
N THR A 50 -4.45 23.29 -17.12
CA THR A 50 -4.29 22.99 -18.56
C THR A 50 -3.91 21.53 -18.80
N LYS A 51 -3.36 20.85 -17.78
CA LYS A 51 -3.03 19.42 -17.83
C LYS A 51 -4.26 18.59 -17.50
N GLN A 52 -4.95 18.20 -18.56
CA GLN A 52 -6.16 17.37 -18.47
C GLN A 52 -5.98 16.07 -19.23
N ARG A 53 -6.63 15.01 -18.74
CA ARG A 53 -6.65 13.69 -19.38
C ARG A 53 -8.07 13.12 -19.34
N PRO A 54 -8.57 12.54 -20.44
CA PRO A 54 -9.87 11.88 -20.40
C PRO A 54 -9.81 10.65 -19.48
N VAL A 55 -10.92 10.35 -18.81
CA VAL A 55 -11.07 9.15 -17.99
C VAL A 55 -12.24 8.32 -18.48
N LYS A 56 -12.18 7.01 -18.26
CA LYS A 56 -13.29 6.10 -18.57
C LYS A 56 -13.38 4.99 -17.54
N ARG A 57 -14.60 4.62 -17.21
CA ARG A 57 -14.90 3.41 -16.43
C ARG A 57 -14.98 2.22 -17.38
N VAL A 58 -14.31 1.13 -17.02
CA VAL A 58 -14.33 -0.12 -17.79
C VAL A 58 -14.66 -1.24 -16.81
N GLU A 59 -15.65 -2.05 -17.17
CA GLU A 59 -15.96 -3.27 -16.42
C GLU A 59 -15.02 -4.38 -16.89
N MET A 60 -14.17 -4.85 -15.99
CA MET A 60 -13.26 -5.95 -16.30
C MET A 60 -13.98 -7.28 -16.17
N ASN A 61 -13.83 -8.13 -17.18
CA ASN A 61 -14.33 -9.49 -17.12
C ASN A 61 -13.49 -10.32 -16.13
N LYS A 62 -14.11 -11.16 -15.29
CA LYS A 62 -13.40 -11.91 -14.23
C LYS A 62 -12.32 -12.86 -14.77
N ASP A 63 -12.43 -13.25 -16.04
CA ASP A 63 -11.49 -14.15 -16.71
C ASP A 63 -10.34 -13.40 -17.43
N GLU A 64 -10.43 -12.06 -17.56
CA GLU A 64 -9.40 -11.25 -18.21
C GLU A 64 -8.34 -10.78 -17.21
N GLY A 65 -7.38 -11.66 -16.95
CA GLY A 65 -6.07 -11.31 -16.41
C GLY A 65 -5.86 -11.73 -14.96
N ARG A 66 -5.04 -12.78 -14.77
CA ARG A 66 -4.42 -13.06 -13.48
C ARG A 66 -3.56 -11.85 -13.07
N LEU A 67 -3.87 -11.29 -11.91
CA LEU A 67 -3.14 -10.14 -11.36
C LEU A 67 -1.67 -10.51 -11.11
N ARG A 68 -0.80 -9.93 -11.93
CA ARG A 68 0.60 -9.64 -11.61
C ARG A 68 1.43 -10.86 -11.20
N GLU A 69 1.50 -11.88 -12.05
CA GLU A 69 2.39 -13.05 -11.89
C GLU A 69 3.84 -12.65 -11.60
N ALA A 70 4.31 -11.54 -12.18
CA ALA A 70 5.62 -10.94 -11.91
C ALA A 70 5.91 -10.64 -10.42
N ARG A 71 4.88 -10.50 -9.57
CA ARG A 71 5.03 -10.34 -8.11
C ARG A 71 5.38 -11.65 -7.40
N PHE A 72 4.97 -12.78 -7.98
CA PHE A 72 5.24 -14.11 -7.46
C PHE A 72 6.45 -14.76 -8.13
N MET A 73 6.98 -14.11 -9.18
CA MET A 73 8.23 -14.55 -9.78
C MET A 73 9.40 -14.19 -8.85
N PRO A 74 10.25 -15.16 -8.48
CA PRO A 74 11.45 -14.88 -7.71
C PRO A 74 12.36 -14.01 -8.58
N ASN A 75 12.51 -12.75 -8.20
CA ASN A 75 13.52 -11.87 -8.76
C ASN A 75 14.62 -11.67 -7.70
N PRO A 76 15.52 -12.66 -7.51
CA PRO A 76 16.54 -12.57 -6.48
C PRO A 76 17.54 -11.48 -6.84
N LEU A 77 17.73 -10.51 -5.93
CA LEU A 77 18.78 -9.48 -6.05
C LEU A 77 20.16 -10.02 -5.65
N VAL A 78 20.21 -11.16 -4.96
CA VAL A 78 21.46 -11.84 -4.61
C VAL A 78 21.36 -13.28 -5.13
N PRO A 79 22.17 -13.69 -6.11
CA PRO A 79 22.15 -15.04 -6.67
C PRO A 79 22.41 -16.14 -5.64
N THR A 80 22.94 -15.80 -4.46
CA THR A 80 23.48 -16.74 -3.48
C THR A 80 22.53 -17.12 -2.35
N SER A 81 21.34 -16.52 -2.26
CA SER A 81 20.40 -16.86 -1.17
C SER A 81 18.97 -16.62 -1.60
N SER A 82 18.21 -17.72 -1.69
CA SER A 82 16.79 -17.68 -1.98
C SER A 82 16.02 -17.05 -0.81
N PHE A 83 14.86 -16.45 -1.06
CA PHE A 83 13.93 -16.04 0.01
C PHE A 83 13.55 -17.21 0.95
N HIS A 84 13.79 -18.45 0.54
CA HIS A 84 13.48 -19.67 1.28
C HIS A 84 14.50 -20.04 2.36
N ASP A 85 15.74 -19.52 2.31
CA ASP A 85 16.82 -19.87 3.27
C ASP A 85 16.84 -18.94 4.51
N LEU A 86 15.85 -18.07 4.64
CA LEU A 86 15.80 -16.89 5.52
C LEU A 86 15.32 -17.16 6.97
N VAL A 87 15.69 -18.29 7.57
CA VAL A 87 15.50 -18.50 9.03
C VAL A 87 16.23 -17.39 9.83
N GLY A 88 17.35 -16.89 9.30
CA GLY A 88 18.09 -15.76 9.86
C GLY A 88 17.41 -14.39 9.69
N PHE A 89 16.85 -14.08 8.51
CA PHE A 89 16.21 -12.77 8.22
C PHE A 89 14.95 -12.56 9.05
N ARG A 90 14.11 -13.59 9.19
CA ARG A 90 12.90 -13.50 10.00
C ARG A 90 13.27 -13.18 11.44
N LYS A 91 14.33 -13.79 11.95
CA LYS A 91 14.83 -13.55 13.30
C LYS A 91 15.44 -12.15 13.45
N VAL A 92 16.35 -11.72 12.57
CA VAL A 92 17.00 -10.39 12.65
C VAL A 92 15.99 -9.26 12.56
N PHE A 93 15.05 -9.33 11.61
CA PHE A 93 14.03 -8.28 11.46
C PHE A 93 13.03 -8.30 12.60
N ILE A 94 12.49 -9.47 12.99
CA ILE A 94 11.52 -9.55 14.08
C ILE A 94 12.18 -9.14 15.41
N ASP A 95 13.38 -9.62 15.72
CA ASP A 95 14.09 -9.26 16.96
C ASP A 95 14.42 -7.77 16.98
N GLY A 96 14.88 -7.22 15.85
CA GLY A 96 15.14 -5.79 15.68
C GLY A 96 13.88 -4.94 15.87
N PHE A 97 12.77 -5.34 15.23
CA PHE A 97 11.47 -4.67 15.35
C PHE A 97 10.93 -4.71 16.79
N ILE A 98 10.98 -5.88 17.43
CA ILE A 98 10.57 -6.06 18.83
C ILE A 98 11.38 -5.15 19.74
N LYS A 99 12.69 -5.07 19.54
CA LYS A 99 13.59 -4.23 20.33
C LYS A 99 13.35 -2.74 20.08
N PHE A 100 13.21 -2.32 18.82
CA PHE A 100 13.03 -0.92 18.43
C PHE A 100 11.74 -0.34 19.00
N PHE A 101 10.66 -1.11 18.95
CA PHE A 101 9.36 -0.70 19.47
C PHE A 101 9.14 -1.05 20.94
N ASP A 102 10.18 -1.56 21.63
CA ASP A 102 10.13 -2.03 23.02
C ASP A 102 8.93 -2.94 23.32
N LEU A 103 8.57 -3.82 22.38
CA LEU A 103 7.35 -4.62 22.52
C LEU A 103 7.45 -5.70 23.61
N ASN A 104 8.64 -5.89 24.18
CA ASN A 104 8.87 -6.81 25.31
C ASN A 104 8.43 -6.23 26.65
N SER A 105 8.29 -4.91 26.79
CA SER A 105 7.78 -4.28 28.02
C SER A 105 6.26 -4.43 28.17
N LEU A 106 5.56 -4.76 27.07
CA LEU A 106 4.13 -5.01 27.03
C LEU A 106 3.82 -6.45 27.46
N LYS A 107 3.39 -6.62 28.71
CA LYS A 107 3.05 -7.93 29.30
C LYS A 107 1.78 -8.57 28.72
N ASP A 108 0.90 -7.76 28.13
CA ASP A 108 -0.37 -8.21 27.58
C ASP A 108 -0.36 -8.17 26.04
N TRP A 109 -0.68 -9.31 25.43
CA TRP A 109 -0.72 -9.48 23.98
C TRP A 109 -1.77 -8.59 23.31
N GLU A 110 -2.93 -8.38 23.94
CA GLU A 110 -4.00 -7.58 23.34
C GLU A 110 -3.61 -6.11 23.25
N ASN A 111 -3.03 -5.56 24.33
CA ASN A 111 -2.47 -4.21 24.32
C ASN A 111 -1.30 -4.07 23.34
N ARG A 112 -0.39 -5.07 23.29
CA ARG A 112 0.73 -5.10 22.33
C ARG A 112 0.27 -5.08 20.88
N LYS A 113 -0.73 -5.87 20.56
CA LYS A 113 -1.34 -5.95 19.23
C LYS A 113 -1.92 -4.61 18.80
N ARG A 114 -2.71 -3.96 19.67
CA ARG A 114 -3.28 -2.63 19.40
C ARG A 114 -2.19 -1.60 19.16
N GLU A 115 -1.20 -1.52 20.04
CA GLU A 115 -0.09 -0.57 19.91
C GLU A 115 0.70 -0.78 18.61
N MET A 116 0.92 -2.03 18.18
CA MET A 116 1.55 -2.32 16.89
C MET A 116 0.74 -1.77 15.71
N VAL A 117 -0.58 -1.91 15.73
CA VAL A 117 -1.46 -1.37 14.67
C VAL A 117 -1.42 0.16 14.68
N GLU A 118 -1.46 0.79 15.86
CA GLU A 118 -1.39 2.26 15.99
C GLU A 118 -0.06 2.83 15.47
N LYS A 119 1.07 2.20 15.80
CA LYS A 119 2.37 2.61 15.25
C LYS A 119 2.45 2.39 13.74
N ALA A 120 1.88 1.29 13.23
CA ALA A 120 1.80 1.07 11.79
C ALA A 120 0.97 2.15 11.09
N ILE A 121 -0.17 2.55 11.66
CA ILE A 121 -1.00 3.65 11.16
C ILE A 121 -0.20 4.95 11.07
N LEU A 122 0.53 5.31 12.12
CA LEU A 122 1.36 6.52 12.14
C LEU A 122 2.47 6.46 11.07
N GLY A 123 3.15 5.32 10.96
CA GLY A 123 4.18 5.11 9.93
C GLY A 123 3.63 5.20 8.51
N ILE A 124 2.48 4.58 8.23
CA ILE A 124 1.82 4.62 6.92
C ILE A 124 1.43 6.05 6.54
N LEU A 125 0.90 6.84 7.47
CA LEU A 125 0.58 8.26 7.22
C LEU A 125 1.84 9.07 6.94
N HIS A 126 2.91 8.84 7.70
CA HIS A 126 4.18 9.53 7.51
C HIS A 126 4.78 9.24 6.14
N GLU A 127 4.94 7.96 5.80
CA GLU A 127 5.48 7.52 4.51
C GLU A 127 4.61 8.00 3.34
N GLY A 128 3.29 7.86 3.46
CA GLY A 128 2.35 8.37 2.47
C GLY A 128 2.53 9.86 2.20
N LYS A 129 2.80 10.66 3.24
CA LYS A 129 3.12 12.07 3.08
C LYS A 129 4.45 12.30 2.36
N LEU A 130 5.50 11.54 2.70
CA LEU A 130 6.82 11.67 2.09
C LEU A 130 6.81 11.35 0.60
N VAL A 131 6.05 10.35 0.17
CA VAL A 131 5.99 9.92 -1.24
C VAL A 131 4.85 10.56 -2.04
N GLY A 132 4.12 11.53 -1.46
CA GLY A 132 3.01 12.20 -2.13
C GLY A 132 1.78 11.32 -2.37
N LYS A 133 1.55 10.31 -1.52
CA LYS A 133 0.44 9.34 -1.60
C LYS A 133 -0.46 9.41 -0.36
N GLN A 134 -0.87 10.61 0.03
CA GLN A 134 -1.62 10.85 1.26
C GLN A 134 -3.05 10.30 1.18
N CYS A 135 -3.71 10.39 0.02
CA CYS A 135 -5.03 9.82 -0.18
C CYS A 135 -5.01 8.29 -0.06
N GLU A 136 -4.03 7.63 -0.69
CA GLU A 136 -3.84 6.17 -0.53
C GLU A 136 -3.56 5.82 0.94
N ALA A 137 -2.65 6.55 1.60
CA ALA A 137 -2.28 6.28 2.99
C ALA A 137 -3.47 6.42 3.95
N LYS A 138 -4.28 7.46 3.80
CA LYS A 138 -5.51 7.64 4.59
C LYS A 138 -6.48 6.48 4.40
N TRP A 139 -6.65 6.00 3.16
CA TRP A 139 -7.52 4.87 2.89
C TRP A 139 -7.02 3.57 3.53
N ILE A 140 -5.70 3.31 3.46
CA ILE A 140 -5.07 2.14 4.13
C ILE A 140 -5.31 2.20 5.64
N VAL A 141 -5.04 3.37 6.24
CA VAL A 141 -5.22 3.61 7.67
C VAL A 141 -6.67 3.38 8.10
N GLN A 142 -7.64 3.84 7.31
CA GLN A 142 -9.05 3.58 7.58
C GLN A 142 -9.38 2.08 7.61
N GLN A 143 -8.72 1.25 6.79
CA GLN A 143 -8.92 -0.20 6.87
C GLN A 143 -8.32 -0.79 8.15
N LEU A 144 -7.13 -0.33 8.56
CA LEU A 144 -6.49 -0.78 9.79
C LEU A 144 -7.26 -0.34 11.05
N GLU A 145 -7.76 0.89 11.08
CA GLU A 145 -8.58 1.43 12.16
C GLU A 145 -9.85 0.60 12.41
N LYS A 146 -10.49 0.08 11.35
CA LYS A 146 -11.68 -0.78 11.47
C LYS A 146 -11.38 -2.11 12.18
N VAL A 147 -10.15 -2.61 12.08
CA VAL A 147 -9.77 -3.92 12.59
C VAL A 147 -8.86 -3.87 13.83
N LYS A 148 -8.41 -2.69 14.27
CA LYS A 148 -7.40 -2.57 15.34
C LYS A 148 -7.79 -3.24 16.66
N ASP A 149 -9.08 -3.23 16.97
CA ASP A 149 -9.67 -3.82 18.17
C ASP A 149 -10.19 -5.25 17.95
N GLN A 150 -10.07 -5.77 16.74
CA GLN A 150 -10.57 -7.08 16.33
C GLN A 150 -9.53 -8.19 16.62
N THR A 151 -9.86 -9.44 16.29
CA THR A 151 -8.98 -10.58 16.56
C THR A 151 -7.69 -10.52 15.75
N LYS A 152 -6.66 -11.25 16.20
CA LYS A 152 -5.40 -11.43 15.44
C LYS A 152 -5.65 -11.91 14.01
N LYS A 153 -6.64 -12.77 13.81
CA LYS A 153 -6.98 -13.32 12.49
C LYS A 153 -7.48 -12.21 11.57
N GLU A 154 -8.43 -11.40 12.02
CA GLU A 154 -9.01 -10.31 11.23
C GLU A 154 -7.98 -9.23 10.88
N ILE A 155 -7.11 -8.88 11.83
CA ILE A 155 -5.99 -7.97 11.56
C ILE A 155 -5.04 -8.59 10.53
N GLY A 156 -4.70 -9.87 10.68
CA GLY A 156 -3.85 -10.59 9.73
C GLY A 156 -4.44 -10.62 8.31
N GLU A 157 -5.72 -10.91 8.17
CA GLU A 157 -6.45 -10.89 6.90
C GLU A 157 -6.46 -9.49 6.28
N CYS A 158 -6.69 -8.45 7.08
CA CYS A 158 -6.61 -7.06 6.62
C CYS A 158 -5.20 -6.73 6.11
N CYS A 159 -4.14 -7.07 6.85
CA CYS A 159 -2.76 -6.84 6.42
C CYS A 159 -2.42 -7.60 5.13
N ILE A 160 -2.85 -8.85 4.99
CA ILE A 160 -2.65 -9.65 3.77
C ILE A 160 -3.36 -8.98 2.59
N TYR A 161 -4.61 -8.57 2.79
CA TYR A 161 -5.39 -7.86 1.78
C TYR A 161 -4.68 -6.58 1.34
N LEU A 162 -4.28 -5.71 2.29
CA LEU A 162 -3.58 -4.46 2.00
C LEU A 162 -2.24 -4.69 1.27
N TYR A 163 -1.51 -5.74 1.63
CA TYR A 163 -0.26 -6.12 0.95
C TYR A 163 -0.50 -6.65 -0.48
N SER A 164 -1.67 -7.21 -0.76
CA SER A 164 -2.02 -7.71 -2.09
C SER A 164 -2.33 -6.61 -3.11
N LEU A 165 -2.69 -5.41 -2.63
CA LEU A 165 -3.01 -4.25 -3.47
C LEU A 165 -1.75 -3.68 -4.14
N GLU A 166 -1.90 -3.07 -5.31
CA GLU A 166 -0.95 -2.09 -5.81
C GLU A 166 -1.14 -0.77 -5.10
N SER A 167 -0.22 -0.55 -4.17
CA SER A 167 -0.15 0.65 -3.36
C SER A 167 1.31 1.06 -3.19
N PHE A 168 1.52 2.29 -2.73
CA PHE A 168 2.84 2.72 -2.29
C PHE A 168 3.39 1.82 -1.16
N LEU A 169 2.52 1.37 -0.24
CA LEU A 169 2.91 0.52 0.89
C LEU A 169 3.52 -0.80 0.41
N TYR A 170 2.89 -1.46 -0.57
CA TYR A 170 3.45 -2.68 -1.18
C TYR A 170 4.85 -2.42 -1.77
N LYS A 171 5.03 -1.31 -2.50
CA LYS A 171 6.30 -0.96 -3.14
C LYS A 171 7.40 -0.71 -2.11
N ILE A 172 7.10 0.07 -1.06
CA ILE A 172 8.03 0.35 0.04
C ILE A 172 8.38 -0.93 0.78
N LEU A 173 7.40 -1.72 1.22
CA LEU A 173 7.66 -2.97 1.95
C LEU A 173 8.53 -3.92 1.15
N ASN A 174 8.24 -4.12 -0.14
CA ASN A 174 9.06 -4.98 -0.99
C ASN A 174 10.46 -4.42 -1.19
N HIS A 175 10.61 -3.11 -1.33
CA HIS A 175 11.92 -2.48 -1.45
C HIS A 175 12.72 -2.66 -0.15
N THR A 176 12.15 -2.31 1.00
CA THR A 176 12.80 -2.43 2.31
C THR A 176 13.14 -3.89 2.62
N MET A 177 12.22 -4.83 2.37
CA MET A 177 12.47 -6.26 2.60
C MET A 177 13.64 -6.81 1.78
N ARG A 178 13.95 -6.21 0.62
CA ARG A 178 15.12 -6.58 -0.19
C ARG A 178 16.44 -6.05 0.39
N LEU A 179 16.40 -5.05 1.27
CA LEU A 179 17.58 -4.42 1.87
C LEU A 179 17.93 -5.00 3.25
N ILE A 180 16.96 -5.58 3.96
CA ILE A 180 17.16 -6.17 5.29
C ILE A 180 18.26 -7.23 5.26
N GLY A 181 19.17 -7.16 6.23
CA GLY A 181 20.31 -8.08 6.33
C GLY A 181 21.51 -7.68 5.48
N ASN A 182 21.38 -6.69 4.61
CA ASN A 182 22.52 -6.05 3.95
C ASN A 182 23.08 -4.98 4.88
N THR A 183 24.29 -5.20 5.40
CA THR A 183 25.00 -4.28 6.32
C THR A 183 25.28 -2.92 5.67
N ASN A 184 25.41 -2.86 4.35
CA ASN A 184 25.67 -1.60 3.64
C ASN A 184 24.41 -0.71 3.54
N HIS A 185 23.23 -1.27 3.79
CA HIS A 185 21.95 -0.55 3.73
C HIS A 185 21.23 -0.54 5.08
N GLU A 186 21.94 -0.81 6.18
CA GLU A 186 21.36 -0.90 7.52
C GLU A 186 20.63 0.38 7.95
N ASN A 187 21.15 1.56 7.58
CA ASN A 187 20.51 2.85 7.86
C ASN A 187 19.23 3.11 7.06
N VAL A 188 18.94 2.30 6.03
CA VAL A 188 17.77 2.47 5.15
C VAL A 188 16.60 1.61 5.61
N TRP A 189 16.87 0.44 6.22
CA TRP A 189 15.82 -0.47 6.67
C TRP A 189 15.60 -0.50 8.19
N ARG A 190 16.49 0.11 8.99
CA ARG A 190 16.26 0.40 10.42
C ARG A 190 15.58 1.74 10.61
#